data_AF-A0A849V3Y8-F1
#
_entry.id   AF-A0A849V3Y8-F1
#
_cell.length_a   1.000
_cell.length_b   1.000
_cell.length_c   1.000
_cell.angle_alpha   90.00
_cell.angle_beta   90.00
_cell.angle_gamma   90.00
#
_symmetry.space_group_name_H-M   'P 1'
#
loop_
_entity.id
_entity.type
_entity.pdbx_description
1 polymer ?
#
loop_
_entity_poly.entity_id
_entity_poly.type
_entity_poly.pdbx_seq_one_letter_code
_entity_poly.pdbx_strand_id
1 'polypeptide(L)'
;MTYNTLNDALQKLNSLTSTGDALKTELVSLVKQVSVVTEGVSINATTLLYSGKINGVASFEIVKTMLNDPNIRVVDKTIAAQLLSSNDFLAKVAAAYGYDADASVFRNLPDSDPAKQQGSPYEVQRNTGHRSHESPDSASSIQATR
;
A
#
# COMPACT_ATOMS: atom_id res chain seq x y z
N MET A 1 15.34 -11.22 -12.64
CA MET A 1 14.75 -10.36 -13.68
C MET A 1 14.54 -9.00 -13.07
N THR A 2 14.73 -7.91 -13.82
CA THR A 2 14.52 -6.53 -13.33
C THR A 2 13.48 -5.84 -14.19
N TYR A 3 12.49 -5.20 -13.57
CA TYR A 3 11.48 -4.38 -14.24
C TYR A 3 12.00 -2.96 -14.38
N ASN A 4 12.26 -2.53 -15.62
CA ASN A 4 12.86 -1.24 -15.93
C ASN A 4 11.83 -0.16 -16.26
N THR A 5 10.56 -0.53 -16.47
CA THR A 5 9.47 0.42 -16.73
C THR A 5 8.36 0.24 -15.70
N LEU A 6 7.61 1.32 -15.44
CA LEU A 6 6.45 1.26 -14.56
C LEU A 6 5.39 0.30 -15.11
N ASN A 7 5.18 0.32 -16.43
CA ASN A 7 4.19 -0.52 -17.09
C ASN A 7 4.47 -2.02 -16.88
N ASP A 8 5.72 -2.46 -17.05
CA ASP A 8 6.06 -3.88 -16.86
C ASP A 8 5.88 -4.32 -15.41
N ALA A 9 6.21 -3.44 -14.47
CA ALA A 9 6.02 -3.69 -13.04
C ALA A 9 4.53 -3.77 -12.68
N LEU A 10 3.69 -2.90 -13.24
CA LEU A 10 2.23 -2.93 -13.06
C LEU A 10 1.60 -4.17 -13.73
N GLN A 11 2.08 -4.58 -14.90
CA GLN A 11 1.63 -5.83 -15.53
C GLN A 11 1.94 -7.04 -14.65
N LYS A 12 3.15 -7.09 -14.07
CA LYS A 12 3.49 -8.16 -13.13
C LYS A 12 2.63 -8.11 -11.86
N LEU A 13 2.39 -6.92 -11.31
CA LEU A 13 1.51 -6.73 -10.15
C LEU A 13 0.09 -7.27 -10.43
N ASN A 14 -0.46 -6.94 -11.59
CA ASN A 14 -1.79 -7.34 -12.00
C ASN A 14 -1.88 -8.84 -12.31
N SER A 15 -0.77 -9.49 -12.65
CA SER A 15 -0.72 -10.94 -12.83
C SER A 15 -0.69 -11.73 -11.52
N LEU A 16 -0.56 -11.09 -10.35
CA LEU A 16 -0.53 -11.80 -9.07
C LEU A 16 -1.95 -12.23 -8.69
N THR A 17 -2.16 -13.53 -8.53
CA THR A 17 -3.47 -14.12 -8.18
C THR A 17 -3.53 -14.66 -6.75
N SER A 18 -2.38 -14.74 -6.06
CA SER A 18 -2.30 -15.16 -4.67
C SER A 18 -3.03 -14.18 -3.73
N THR A 19 -3.33 -14.64 -2.52
CA THR A 19 -3.97 -13.84 -1.46
C THR A 19 -3.22 -14.00 -0.13
N GLY A 20 -3.54 -13.15 0.86
CA GLY A 20 -2.97 -13.23 2.21
C GLY A 20 -1.44 -13.16 2.23
N ASP A 21 -0.79 -14.02 3.02
CA ASP A 21 0.66 -13.99 3.24
C ASP A 21 1.48 -14.36 1.99
N ALA A 22 0.92 -15.19 1.09
CA ALA A 22 1.52 -15.47 -0.20
C ALA A 22 1.59 -14.20 -1.05
N LEU A 23 0.49 -13.43 -1.09
CA LEU A 23 0.46 -12.14 -1.79
C LEU A 23 1.44 -11.14 -1.17
N LYS A 24 1.55 -11.05 0.16
CA LYS A 24 2.55 -10.19 0.82
C LYS A 24 3.98 -10.53 0.37
N THR A 25 4.29 -11.81 0.29
CA THR A 25 5.62 -12.30 -0.13
C THR A 25 5.89 -11.96 -1.60
N GLU A 26 4.88 -12.14 -2.47
CA GLU A 26 4.97 -11.78 -3.88
C GLU A 26 5.14 -10.28 -4.11
N LEU A 27 4.42 -9.44 -3.35
CA LEU A 27 4.55 -7.98 -3.40
C LEU A 27 5.97 -7.53 -3.03
N VAL A 28 6.54 -8.10 -1.96
CA VAL A 28 7.94 -7.83 -1.58
C VAL A 28 8.92 -8.29 -2.66
N SER A 29 8.68 -9.47 -3.24
CA SER A 29 9.51 -10.01 -4.32
C SER A 29 9.47 -9.13 -5.58
N LEU A 30 8.28 -8.64 -5.94
CA LEU A 30 8.08 -7.71 -7.05
C LEU A 30 8.90 -6.43 -6.82
N VAL A 31 8.72 -5.76 -5.67
CA VAL A 31 9.41 -4.49 -5.37
C VAL A 31 10.94 -4.65 -5.44
N LYS A 32 11.49 -5.77 -4.95
CA LYS A 32 12.93 -6.08 -5.04
C LYS A 32 13.44 -6.22 -6.48
N GLN A 33 12.55 -6.50 -7.43
CA GLN A 33 12.87 -6.67 -8.85
C GLN A 33 12.61 -5.38 -9.65
N VAL A 34 12.13 -4.29 -9.05
CA VAL A 34 11.89 -3.03 -9.77
C VAL A 34 13.14 -2.16 -9.76
N SER A 35 13.43 -1.54 -10.89
CA SER A 35 14.58 -0.65 -11.04
C SER A 35 14.48 0.58 -10.13
N VAL A 36 15.60 0.88 -9.47
CA VAL A 36 15.84 2.13 -8.72
C VAL A 36 16.69 3.12 -9.53
N VAL A 37 16.94 2.82 -10.81
CA VAL A 37 17.63 3.74 -11.71
C VAL A 37 16.63 4.81 -12.17
N THR A 38 17.10 6.05 -12.19
CA THR A 38 16.35 7.18 -12.75
C THR A 38 16.79 7.44 -14.18
N GLU A 39 15.88 7.29 -15.15
CA GLU A 39 16.14 7.65 -16.54
C GLU A 39 16.07 9.18 -16.76
N GLY A 40 16.71 9.67 -17.82
CA GLY A 40 16.68 11.10 -18.17
C GLY A 40 17.44 12.03 -17.22
N VAL A 41 18.27 11.46 -16.34
CA VAL A 41 19.09 12.22 -15.40
C VAL A 41 20.53 12.33 -15.90
N SER A 42 21.07 13.54 -15.86
CA SER A 42 22.46 13.83 -16.22
C SER A 42 23.44 12.98 -15.41
N ILE A 43 24.55 12.59 -16.03
CA ILE A 43 25.67 11.94 -15.32
C ILE A 43 26.26 12.81 -14.22
N ASN A 44 26.13 14.14 -14.35
CA ASN A 44 26.60 15.15 -13.41
C ASN A 44 25.48 15.66 -12.49
N ALA A 45 24.35 14.96 -12.43
CA ALA A 45 23.22 15.39 -11.62
C ALA A 45 23.54 15.38 -10.12
N THR A 46 22.99 16.34 -9.40
CA THR A 46 23.06 16.40 -7.94
C THR A 46 22.04 15.45 -7.34
N THR A 47 22.50 14.57 -6.44
CA THR A 47 21.62 13.70 -5.67
C THR A 47 21.08 14.45 -4.46
N LEU A 48 19.75 14.53 -4.34
CA LEU A 48 19.10 15.14 -3.17
C LEU A 48 18.50 14.06 -2.28
N LEU A 49 18.95 14.04 -1.02
CA LEU A 49 18.31 13.32 0.07
C LEU A 49 17.57 14.33 0.93
N TYR A 50 16.29 14.08 1.18
CA TYR A 50 15.44 15.06 1.82
C TYR A 50 14.55 14.39 2.87
N SER A 51 14.34 15.08 3.99
CA SER A 51 13.43 14.67 5.05
C SER A 51 13.02 15.88 5.88
N GLY A 52 11.88 15.80 6.56
CA GLY A 52 11.41 16.83 7.47
C GLY A 52 10.84 18.06 6.78
N LYS A 53 11.07 19.23 7.40
CA LYS A 53 10.53 20.52 6.96
C LYS A 53 11.63 21.57 6.84
N ILE A 54 11.50 22.45 5.85
CA ILE A 54 12.34 23.63 5.66
C ILE A 54 11.40 24.84 5.76
N ASN A 55 11.62 25.71 6.75
CA ASN A 55 10.78 26.89 7.00
C ASN A 55 9.27 26.55 7.07
N GLY A 56 8.93 25.41 7.69
CA GLY A 56 7.54 24.95 7.82
C GLY A 56 6.97 24.19 6.62
N VAL A 57 7.63 24.23 5.45
CA VAL A 57 7.24 23.49 4.24
C VAL A 57 7.85 22.11 4.26
N ALA A 58 7.07 21.06 3.95
CA ALA A 58 7.61 19.71 3.90
C ALA A 58 8.60 19.59 2.74
N SER A 59 9.80 19.04 3.01
CA SER A 59 10.88 19.02 2.02
C SER A 59 10.53 18.25 0.75
N PHE A 60 9.63 17.25 0.85
CA PHE A 60 9.13 16.50 -0.31
C PHE A 60 8.31 17.38 -1.27
N GLU A 61 7.60 18.39 -0.77
CA GLU A 61 6.83 19.31 -1.62
C GLU A 61 7.75 20.24 -2.40
N ILE A 62 8.85 20.66 -1.79
CA ILE A 62 9.90 21.43 -2.47
C ILE A 62 10.50 20.57 -3.60
N VAL A 63 10.86 19.33 -3.30
CA VAL A 63 11.46 18.41 -4.28
C VAL A 63 10.51 18.06 -5.42
N LYS A 64 9.19 17.97 -5.17
CA LYS A 64 8.19 17.76 -6.23
C LYS A 64 8.28 18.80 -7.35
N THR A 65 8.62 20.05 -7.02
CA THR A 65 8.79 21.12 -8.02
C THR A 65 10.03 20.92 -8.91
N MET A 66 10.98 20.08 -8.50
CA MET A 66 12.25 19.80 -9.18
C MET A 66 12.23 18.48 -9.95
N LEU A 67 11.10 17.76 -10.00
CA LEU A 67 11.04 16.41 -10.60
C LEU A 67 11.34 16.39 -12.10
N ASN A 68 11.12 17.50 -12.79
CA ASN A 68 11.41 17.60 -14.23
C ASN A 68 12.84 18.09 -14.53
N ASP A 69 13.64 18.46 -13.52
CA ASP A 69 15.01 18.93 -13.73
C ASP A 69 15.96 17.75 -14.02
N PRO A 70 16.57 17.65 -15.22
CA PRO A 70 17.48 16.56 -15.56
C PRO A 70 18.79 16.58 -14.74
N ASN A 71 19.12 17.70 -14.08
CA ASN A 71 20.31 17.84 -13.24
C ASN A 71 20.06 17.43 -11.79
N ILE A 72 18.85 16.96 -11.46
CA ILE A 72 18.49 16.52 -10.12
C ILE A 72 18.14 15.03 -10.11
N ARG A 73 18.81 14.29 -9.24
CA ARG A 73 18.55 12.88 -8.95
C ARG A 73 17.85 12.76 -7.59
N VAL A 74 16.63 12.25 -7.59
CA VAL A 74 15.83 11.98 -6.37
C VAL A 74 15.14 10.63 -6.49
N VAL A 75 14.87 10.02 -5.34
CA VAL A 75 14.27 8.68 -5.25
C VAL A 75 12.89 8.62 -5.92
N ASP A 76 12.10 9.69 -5.87
CA ASP A 76 10.74 9.78 -6.40
C ASP A 76 10.66 9.62 -7.93
N LYS A 77 11.76 9.89 -8.63
CA LYS A 77 11.83 9.69 -10.08
C LYS A 77 12.05 8.23 -10.46
N THR A 78 12.40 7.37 -9.52
CA THR A 78 12.65 5.95 -9.79
C THR A 78 11.34 5.22 -10.08
N ILE A 79 11.42 4.17 -10.91
CA ILE A 79 10.27 3.32 -11.20
C ILE A 79 9.75 2.66 -9.92
N ALA A 80 10.65 2.27 -9.01
CA ALA A 80 10.28 1.73 -7.70
C ALA A 80 9.40 2.71 -6.91
N ALA A 81 9.79 3.99 -6.80
CA ALA A 81 8.99 4.98 -6.08
C ALA A 81 7.63 5.23 -6.73
N GLN A 82 7.59 5.25 -8.07
CA GLN A 82 6.34 5.39 -8.83
C GLN A 82 5.40 4.20 -8.59
N LEU A 83 5.92 2.97 -8.63
CA LEU A 83 5.13 1.77 -8.34
C LEU A 83 4.59 1.81 -6.91
N LEU A 84 5.44 2.05 -5.92
CA LEU A 84 5.06 2.08 -4.50
C LEU A 84 3.99 3.13 -4.19
N SER A 85 3.95 4.21 -4.96
CA SER A 85 2.96 5.29 -4.82
C SER A 85 1.69 5.09 -5.63
N SER A 86 1.67 4.11 -6.55
CA SER A 86 0.55 3.86 -7.47
C SER A 86 -0.68 3.33 -6.74
N ASN A 87 -1.87 3.70 -7.22
CA ASN A 87 -3.12 3.21 -6.65
C ASN A 87 -3.22 1.68 -6.74
N ASP A 88 -2.79 1.08 -7.86
CA ASP A 88 -2.84 -0.36 -8.07
C ASP A 88 -2.01 -1.11 -7.02
N PHE A 89 -0.79 -0.65 -6.76
CA PHE A 89 0.07 -1.26 -5.75
C PHE A 89 -0.55 -1.14 -4.36
N LEU A 90 -1.01 0.05 -3.98
CA LEU A 90 -1.60 0.29 -2.67
C LEU A 90 -2.91 -0.49 -2.46
N ALA A 91 -3.74 -0.61 -3.49
CA ALA A 91 -4.95 -1.45 -3.46
C ALA A 91 -4.60 -2.93 -3.30
N LYS A 92 -3.55 -3.41 -3.99
CA LYS A 92 -3.07 -4.80 -3.85
C LYS A 92 -2.50 -5.07 -2.45
N VAL A 93 -1.81 -4.09 -1.86
CA VAL A 93 -1.36 -4.16 -0.46
C VAL A 93 -2.56 -4.21 0.48
N ALA A 94 -3.58 -3.35 0.31
CA ALA A 94 -4.80 -3.39 1.10
C ALA A 94 -5.43 -4.79 1.09
N ALA A 95 -5.60 -5.36 -0.11
CA ALA A 95 -6.12 -6.71 -0.30
C ALA A 95 -5.26 -7.79 0.38
N ALA A 96 -3.93 -7.66 0.33
CA ALA A 96 -3.01 -8.60 0.99
C ALA A 96 -3.17 -8.62 2.52
N TYR A 97 -3.61 -7.52 3.12
CA TYR A 97 -3.91 -7.40 4.54
C TYR A 97 -5.38 -7.67 4.90
N GLY A 98 -6.20 -8.09 3.93
CA GLY A 98 -7.61 -8.45 4.15
C GLY A 98 -8.58 -7.27 4.16
N TYR A 99 -8.16 -6.11 3.65
CA TYR A 99 -9.02 -4.96 3.45
C TYR A 99 -9.58 -4.93 2.02
N ASP A 100 -10.59 -4.10 1.81
CA ASP A 100 -11.08 -3.79 0.47
C ASP A 100 -9.94 -3.30 -0.43
N ALA A 101 -9.93 -3.75 -1.68
CA ALA A 101 -8.88 -3.47 -2.67
C ALA A 101 -8.97 -2.04 -3.20
N ASP A 102 -8.81 -1.07 -2.31
CA ASP A 102 -8.87 0.35 -2.58
C ASP A 102 -7.64 1.04 -1.97
N ALA A 103 -6.95 1.83 -2.79
CA ALA A 103 -5.76 2.56 -2.38
C ALA A 103 -6.05 3.56 -1.24
N SER A 104 -7.25 4.15 -1.20
CA SER A 104 -7.68 5.05 -0.14
C SER A 104 -7.79 4.32 1.21
N VAL A 105 -8.24 3.06 1.21
CA VAL A 105 -8.32 2.25 2.42
C VAL A 105 -6.93 2.08 3.01
N PHE A 106 -5.95 1.63 2.20
CA PHE A 106 -4.56 1.54 2.67
C PHE A 106 -4.05 2.88 3.21
N ARG A 107 -4.25 3.98 2.47
CA ARG A 107 -3.80 5.32 2.89
C ARG A 107 -4.46 5.83 4.15
N ASN A 108 -5.54 5.23 4.63
CA ASN A 108 -6.22 5.62 5.85
C ASN A 108 -5.91 4.68 7.03
N LEU A 109 -5.21 3.56 6.80
CA LEU A 109 -4.82 2.66 7.88
C LEU A 109 -3.87 3.34 8.87
N PRO A 110 -3.95 3.04 10.19
CA PRO A 110 -3.04 3.58 11.19
C PRO A 110 -1.56 3.28 10.89
N ASP A 111 -1.28 2.09 10.37
CA ASP A 111 0.09 1.61 10.12
C ASP A 111 0.63 2.00 8.74
N SER A 112 -0.15 2.75 7.95
CA SER A 112 0.28 3.20 6.61
C SER A 112 1.29 4.34 6.64
N ASP A 113 1.40 5.03 7.78
CA ASP A 113 2.33 6.15 7.97
C ASP A 113 2.82 6.16 9.42
N PRO A 114 4.13 6.08 9.68
CA PRO A 114 4.69 6.21 11.03
C PRO A 114 4.23 7.45 11.80
N ALA A 115 3.91 8.56 11.10
CA ALA A 115 3.39 9.77 11.74
C ALA A 115 2.00 9.58 12.36
N LYS A 116 1.19 8.64 11.84
CA LYS A 116 -0.13 8.30 12.41
C LYS A 116 -0.02 7.46 13.67
N GLN A 117 1.13 6.81 13.88
CA GLN A 117 1.38 5.96 15.04
C GLN A 117 1.77 6.77 16.28
N GLN A 118 2.02 8.08 16.17
CA GLN A 118 2.43 8.94 17.29
C GLN A 118 1.29 9.38 18.23
N GLY A 119 0.19 8.61 18.32
CA GLY A 119 -0.97 8.99 19.14
C GLY A 119 -1.90 7.87 19.63
N SER A 120 -1.56 6.58 19.50
CA SER A 120 -2.48 5.51 19.93
C SER A 120 -1.80 4.42 20.78
N PRO A 121 -2.13 4.31 22.08
CA PRO A 121 -1.84 3.11 22.85
C PRO A 121 -2.96 2.08 22.62
N TYR A 122 -2.70 1.09 21.75
CA TYR A 122 -3.41 -0.20 21.60
C TYR A 122 -4.89 -0.21 21.15
N GLU A 123 -5.23 -0.96 20.09
CA GLU A 123 -6.20 -2.07 20.20
C GLU A 123 -6.15 -2.97 18.95
N VAL A 124 -5.77 -4.24 19.14
CA VAL A 124 -5.84 -5.28 18.10
C VAL A 124 -7.26 -5.83 18.08
N GLN A 125 -8.16 -5.26 17.29
CA GLN A 125 -9.43 -5.93 16.96
C GLN A 125 -9.17 -7.02 15.91
N ARG A 126 -8.71 -8.19 16.37
CA ARG A 126 -8.92 -9.44 15.62
C ARG A 126 -10.39 -9.79 15.76
N ASN A 127 -11.21 -9.45 14.77
CA ASN A 127 -12.58 -9.98 14.73
C ASN A 127 -12.52 -11.47 14.38
N THR A 128 -12.70 -12.26 15.43
CA THR A 128 -12.83 -13.71 15.43
C THR A 128 -14.09 -14.15 14.70
N GLY A 129 -13.92 -15.00 13.68
CA GLY A 129 -14.84 -16.07 13.30
C GLY A 129 -16.33 -15.74 13.20
N HIS A 130 -16.81 -15.58 11.96
CA HIS A 130 -18.18 -15.95 11.63
C HIS A 130 -18.39 -17.44 11.96
N ARG A 131 -18.90 -17.71 13.16
CA ARG A 131 -19.52 -18.98 13.51
C ARG A 131 -21.02 -18.75 13.51
N SER A 132 -21.68 -19.43 12.59
CA SER A 132 -23.12 -19.51 12.38
C SER A 132 -23.84 -19.71 13.72
N HIS A 133 -24.81 -18.84 14.01
CA HIS A 133 -25.78 -19.12 15.05
C HIS A 133 -27.01 -19.75 14.38
N GLU A 134 -27.09 -21.08 14.45
CA GLU A 134 -28.35 -21.79 14.32
C GLU A 134 -29.32 -21.25 15.39
N SER A 135 -30.52 -20.88 14.96
CA SER A 135 -31.65 -20.55 15.82
C SER A 135 -32.27 -21.85 16.35
N PRO A 136 -32.47 -22.02 17.67
CA PRO A 136 -33.27 -23.13 18.18
C PRO A 136 -34.76 -22.83 18.04
N ASP A 137 -35.47 -23.82 17.51
CA ASP A 137 -36.93 -23.92 17.43
C ASP A 137 -37.64 -23.47 18.72
N SER A 138 -38.59 -22.55 18.57
CA SER A 138 -39.57 -22.22 19.61
C SER A 138 -40.92 -22.82 19.25
N ALA A 139 -41.19 -23.94 19.92
CA ALA A 139 -42.43 -24.62 20.23
C ALA A 139 -43.76 -24.10 19.64
N SER A 140 -44.42 -25.06 18.97
CA SER A 140 -45.79 -25.08 18.49
C SER A 140 -46.82 -24.94 19.62
N SER A 141 -47.75 -24.00 19.47
CA SER A 141 -48.95 -23.87 20.28
C SER A 141 -50.07 -24.77 19.74
N ILE A 142 -50.40 -25.84 20.47
CA ILE A 142 -51.64 -26.60 20.28
C ILE A 142 -52.56 -26.32 21.48
N GLN A 143 -53.67 -25.63 21.21
CA GLN A 143 -54.87 -25.67 22.05
C GLN A 143 -55.71 -26.88 21.63
N ALA A 144 -56.08 -27.72 22.60
CA ALA A 144 -57.15 -28.69 22.45
C ALA A 144 -58.03 -28.69 23.70
N THR A 145 -59.33 -28.53 23.44
CA THR A 145 -60.48 -28.49 24.34
C THR A 145 -60.74 -29.84 25.01
N ARG A 146 -61.02 -29.84 26.32
CA ARG A 146 -62.23 -30.41 26.94
C ARG A 146 -62.30 -30.11 28.43
#